data_AF-A0AA91A6B0-F1
#
_entry.id   AF-A0AA91A6B0-F1
#
_cell.length_a   1.000
_cell.length_b   1.000
_cell.length_c   1.000
_cell.angle_alpha   90.00
_cell.angle_beta   90.00
_cell.angle_gamma   90.00
#
_symmetry.space_group_name_H-M   'P 1'
#
loop_
_entity.id
_entity.type
_entity.pdbx_description
1 polymer ?
#
loop_
_entity_poly.entity_id
_entity_poly.type
_entity_poly.pdbx_seq_one_letter_code
_entity_poly.pdbx_strand_id
1 'polypeptide(L)'
;MIDKKIEEAKEEIYEDRFLLNGEEVVFDNDTKEEMFYKEDIKEAIGLGAKFAINEFIKDLWHAIDENPKKYHKCLVEVVYHRPLNMTDEIDYVTSHLTNFGWDESSFKRSDYTIKRWIYIDNLLKGCNHD
;
A
#
# COMPACT_ATOMS: atom_id res chain seq x y z
N MET A 1 8.95 -7.75 -2.60
CA MET A 1 8.38 -8.68 -1.58
C MET A 1 6.86 -8.67 -1.63
N ILE A 2 6.22 -7.50 -1.68
CA ILE A 2 4.76 -7.35 -1.88
C ILE A 2 4.31 -7.93 -3.23
N ASP A 3 4.99 -7.60 -4.34
CA ASP A 3 4.59 -8.13 -5.66
C ASP A 3 4.61 -9.66 -5.70
N LYS A 4 5.61 -10.29 -5.08
CA LYS A 4 5.69 -11.75 -4.97
C LYS A 4 4.49 -12.33 -4.22
N LYS A 5 4.08 -11.69 -3.11
CA LYS A 5 2.89 -12.12 -2.34
C LYS A 5 1.59 -11.94 -3.13
N ILE A 6 1.48 -10.86 -3.91
CA ILE A 6 0.32 -10.65 -4.79
C ILE A 6 0.27 -11.71 -5.88
N GLU A 7 1.40 -12.05 -6.50
CA GLU A 7 1.47 -13.11 -7.52
C GLU A 7 1.13 -14.49 -6.96
N GLU A 8 1.62 -14.83 -5.76
CA GLU A 8 1.26 -16.09 -5.09
C GLU A 8 -0.24 -16.15 -4.75
N ALA A 9 -0.80 -15.08 -4.17
CA ALA A 9 -2.22 -15.01 -3.84
C ALA A 9 -3.13 -15.03 -5.08
N LYS A 10 -2.67 -14.46 -6.20
CA LYS A 10 -3.38 -14.47 -7.48
C LYS A 10 -3.57 -15.89 -8.00
N GLU A 11 -2.56 -16.76 -7.83
CA GLU A 11 -2.67 -18.18 -8.19
C GLU A 11 -3.67 -18.90 -7.28
N GLU A 12 -3.52 -18.73 -5.96
CA GLU A 12 -4.36 -19.38 -4.96
C GLU A 12 -5.84 -19.01 -5.12
N ILE A 13 -6.15 -17.72 -5.27
CA ILE A 13 -7.53 -17.24 -5.46
C ILE A 13 -8.11 -17.79 -6.77
N TYR A 14 -7.31 -17.85 -7.84
CA TYR A 14 -7.75 -18.42 -9.10
C TYR A 14 -8.12 -19.91 -8.95
N GLU A 15 -7.26 -20.70 -8.30
CA GLU A 15 -7.51 -22.13 -8.09
C GLU A 15 -8.68 -22.40 -7.13
N ASP A 16 -8.83 -21.62 -6.06
CA ASP A 16 -9.89 -21.82 -5.05
C ASP A 16 -11.27 -21.32 -5.52
N ARG A 17 -11.32 -20.21 -6.29
CA ARG A 17 -12.58 -19.50 -6.60
C ARG A 17 -13.03 -19.62 -8.05
N PHE A 18 -12.11 -19.92 -8.97
CA PHE A 18 -12.38 -19.94 -10.40
C PHE A 18 -12.10 -21.31 -11.06
N LEU A 19 -11.61 -22.30 -10.30
CA LEU A 19 -11.59 -23.71 -10.70
C LEU A 19 -12.55 -24.52 -9.80
N LEU A 20 -13.47 -25.28 -10.39
CA LEU A 20 -14.29 -26.26 -9.68
C LEU A 20 -13.62 -27.63 -9.86
N ASN A 21 -13.04 -28.19 -8.79
CA ASN A 21 -12.31 -29.48 -8.84
C ASN A 21 -11.18 -29.55 -9.89
N GLY A 22 -10.53 -28.42 -10.20
CA GLY A 22 -9.46 -28.36 -11.21
C GLY A 22 -9.96 -28.25 -12.66
N GLU A 23 -11.27 -28.19 -12.89
CA GLU A 23 -11.87 -27.82 -14.16
C GLU A 23 -12.23 -26.33 -14.15
N GLU A 24 -11.91 -25.63 -15.24
CA GLU A 24 -12.24 -24.21 -15.43
C GLU A 24 -13.77 -24.06 -15.37
N VAL A 25 -14.26 -23.11 -14.55
CA VAL A 25 -15.70 -22.85 -14.48
C VAL A 25 -16.15 -22.29 -15.83
N VAL A 26 -16.75 -23.14 -16.65
CA VAL A 26 -17.37 -22.74 -17.91
C VAL A 26 -18.62 -21.95 -17.57
N PHE A 27 -18.59 -20.64 -17.78
CA PHE A 27 -19.80 -19.82 -17.79
C PHE A 27 -20.62 -20.26 -19.02
N ASP A 28 -21.83 -20.80 -18.79
CA ASP A 28 -22.71 -21.30 -19.84
C ASP A 28 -23.00 -20.18 -20.85
N ASN A 29 -22.56 -20.38 -22.10
CA ASN A 29 -22.35 -19.32 -23.09
C ASN A 29 -23.23 -19.49 -24.34
N ASP A 30 -24.45 -20.03 -24.16
CA ASP A 30 -25.41 -20.23 -25.25
C ASP A 30 -25.90 -18.90 -25.90
N THR A 31 -25.43 -17.74 -25.43
CA THR A 31 -25.73 -16.42 -26.00
C THR A 31 -24.51 -15.50 -26.07
N LYS A 32 -23.60 -15.72 -27.04
CA LYS A 32 -22.63 -14.71 -27.57
C LYS A 32 -21.89 -13.84 -26.52
N GLU A 33 -21.08 -14.35 -25.59
CA GLU A 33 -20.43 -13.45 -24.60
C GLU A 33 -18.95 -13.80 -24.28
N GLU A 34 -18.19 -12.76 -23.93
CA GLU A 34 -16.73 -12.73 -23.75
C GLU A 34 -16.20 -13.87 -22.86
N MET A 35 -15.36 -14.74 -23.41
CA MET A 35 -14.58 -15.71 -22.62
C MET A 35 -13.47 -14.94 -21.91
N PHE A 36 -13.55 -14.78 -20.59
CA PHE A 36 -12.40 -14.31 -19.80
C PHE A 36 -11.39 -15.44 -19.69
N TYR A 37 -10.19 -15.26 -20.25
CA TYR A 37 -9.14 -16.26 -20.14
C TYR A 37 -8.57 -16.28 -18.73
N LYS A 38 -8.01 -17.43 -18.32
CA LYS A 38 -7.26 -17.60 -17.07
C LYS A 38 -6.32 -16.42 -16.78
N GLU A 39 -5.60 -15.97 -17.80
CA GLU A 39 -4.66 -14.86 -17.70
C GLU A 39 -5.35 -13.53 -17.38
N ASP A 40 -6.51 -13.25 -17.98
CA ASP A 40 -7.29 -12.03 -17.76
C ASP A 40 -7.84 -11.96 -16.33
N ILE A 41 -8.39 -13.08 -15.83
CA ILE A 41 -8.93 -13.18 -14.47
C ILE A 41 -7.81 -12.92 -13.46
N LYS A 42 -6.65 -13.56 -13.67
CA LYS A 42 -5.48 -13.36 -12.84
C LYS A 42 -5.00 -11.91 -12.89
N GLU A 43 -4.83 -11.34 -14.06
CA GLU A 43 -4.43 -9.94 -14.20
C GLU A 43 -5.40 -9.00 -13.47
N ALA A 44 -6.72 -9.22 -13.60
CA ALA A 44 -7.74 -8.47 -12.90
C ALA A 44 -7.61 -8.58 -11.37
N ILE A 45 -7.36 -9.77 -10.82
CA ILE A 45 -7.09 -9.97 -9.38
C ILE A 45 -5.84 -9.17 -8.96
N GLY A 46 -4.76 -9.25 -9.72
CA GLY A 46 -3.51 -8.54 -9.44
C GLY A 46 -3.68 -7.01 -9.47
N LEU A 47 -4.37 -6.49 -10.49
CA LEU A 47 -4.69 -5.06 -10.61
C LEU A 47 -5.63 -4.60 -9.50
N GLY A 48 -6.67 -5.38 -9.19
CA GLY A 48 -7.61 -5.11 -8.12
C GLY A 48 -6.92 -5.04 -6.75
N ALA A 49 -6.02 -5.97 -6.45
CA ALA A 49 -5.25 -5.97 -5.20
C ALA A 49 -4.35 -4.72 -5.09
N LYS A 50 -3.63 -4.36 -6.16
CA LYS A 50 -2.81 -3.14 -6.19
C LYS A 50 -3.65 -1.88 -6.00
N PHE A 51 -4.79 -1.80 -6.67
CA PHE A 51 -5.74 -0.70 -6.55
C PHE A 51 -6.27 -0.58 -5.11
N ALA A 52 -6.75 -1.68 -4.53
CA ALA A 52 -7.28 -1.71 -3.17
C ALA A 52 -6.26 -1.27 -2.12
N ILE A 53 -5.00 -1.73 -2.21
CA ILE A 53 -3.92 -1.31 -1.32
C ILE A 53 -3.66 0.19 -1.47
N ASN A 54 -3.57 0.69 -2.71
CA ASN A 54 -3.29 2.10 -2.96
C ASN A 54 -4.41 3.01 -2.46
N GLU A 55 -5.67 2.70 -2.74
CA GLU A 55 -6.81 3.49 -2.25
C GLU A 55 -6.93 3.41 -0.73
N PHE A 56 -6.69 2.23 -0.11
CA PHE A 56 -6.66 2.11 1.34
C PHE A 56 -5.60 3.02 1.99
N ILE A 57 -4.37 3.03 1.47
CA ILE A 57 -3.27 3.82 2.04
C ILE A 57 -3.44 5.32 1.78
N LYS A 58 -4.00 5.68 0.62
CA LYS A 58 -4.14 7.08 0.17
C LYS A 58 -4.84 7.96 1.19
N ASP A 59 -5.93 7.48 1.78
CA ASP A 59 -6.71 8.24 2.75
C ASP A 59 -6.13 8.21 4.18
N LEU A 60 -5.06 7.46 4.42
CA LEU A 60 -4.36 7.42 5.72
C LEU A 60 -3.29 8.49 5.86
N TRP A 61 -2.85 9.08 4.74
CA TRP A 61 -1.80 10.10 4.74
C TRP A 61 -2.31 11.42 5.32
N HIS A 62 -1.58 11.91 6.31
CA HIS A 62 -1.71 13.25 6.86
C HIS A 62 -0.63 14.17 6.27
N ALA A 63 -1.01 15.42 6.04
CA ALA A 63 -0.08 16.44 5.58
C ALA A 63 0.94 16.81 6.67
N ILE A 64 2.10 17.37 6.27
CA ILE A 64 3.19 17.73 7.19
C ILE A 64 2.81 18.83 8.19
N ASP A 65 1.86 19.69 7.82
CA ASP A 65 1.31 20.77 8.65
C ASP A 65 0.25 20.29 9.65
N GLU A 66 -0.25 19.07 9.50
CA GLU A 66 -1.06 18.41 10.52
C GLU A 66 -0.16 17.81 11.60
N ASN A 67 -0.27 18.33 12.83
CA ASN A 67 0.48 17.78 13.95
C ASN A 67 -0.11 16.44 14.41
N PRO A 68 0.65 15.33 14.37
CA PRO A 68 0.21 14.08 14.97
C PRO A 68 0.07 14.21 16.48
N LYS A 69 -0.82 13.38 17.03
CA LYS A 69 -1.05 13.28 18.47
C LYS A 69 0.22 12.78 19.17
N LYS A 70 0.55 13.42 20.30
CA LYS A 70 1.63 12.97 21.18
C LYS A 70 1.42 11.52 21.59
N TYR A 71 2.51 10.82 21.91
CA TYR A 71 2.52 9.41 22.36
C TYR A 71 2.09 8.38 21.34
N HIS A 72 2.00 8.74 20.07
CA HIS A 72 1.70 7.80 18.98
C HIS A 72 2.94 7.56 18.11
N LYS A 73 2.96 6.42 17.44
CA LYS A 73 3.98 6.10 16.43
C LYS A 73 3.46 6.40 15.04
N CYS A 74 4.30 7.03 14.23
CA CYS A 74 3.98 7.37 12.86
C CYS A 74 5.00 6.76 11.91
N LEU A 75 4.55 6.37 10.72
CA LEU A 75 5.40 6.19 9.55
C LEU A 75 5.48 7.54 8.85
N VAL A 76 6.68 7.99 8.47
CA VAL A 76 6.88 9.26 7.78
C VAL A 76 7.59 9.04 6.45
N GLU A 77 7.15 9.76 5.42
CA GLU A 77 7.81 9.80 4.10
C GLU A 77 8.89 10.89 4.13
N VAL A 78 10.15 10.47 3.96
CA VAL A 78 11.34 11.34 3.96
C VAL A 78 11.88 11.43 2.56
N VAL A 79 12.20 12.64 2.12
CA VAL A 79 12.94 12.93 0.89
C VAL A 79 14.31 13.43 1.28
N TYR A 80 15.34 12.61 1.08
CA TYR A 80 16.74 13.01 1.28
C TYR A 80 17.24 13.78 0.06
N HIS A 81 17.69 15.01 0.30
CA HIS A 81 18.20 15.90 -0.73
C HIS A 81 19.66 15.55 -1.01
N ARG A 82 19.88 14.91 -2.16
CA ARG A 82 21.22 14.52 -2.60
C ARG A 82 21.90 15.70 -3.31
N PRO A 83 23.24 15.71 -3.45
CA PRO A 83 23.95 16.77 -4.18
C PRO A 83 23.44 16.94 -5.61
N LEU A 84 23.67 18.12 -6.21
CA LEU A 84 23.12 18.63 -7.49
C LEU A 84 23.14 17.69 -8.73
N ASN A 85 23.79 16.53 -8.66
CA ASN A 85 23.93 15.58 -9.77
C ASN A 85 23.33 14.18 -9.46
N MET A 86 22.55 14.07 -8.38
CA MET A 86 21.92 12.83 -7.95
C MET A 86 20.43 13.03 -7.75
N THR A 87 19.64 12.01 -8.05
CA THR A 87 18.21 12.02 -7.75
C THR A 87 18.00 11.95 -6.24
N ASP A 88 17.04 12.72 -5.75
CA ASP A 88 16.56 12.62 -4.38
C ASP A 88 16.12 11.18 -4.07
N GLU A 89 16.32 10.76 -2.83
CA GLU A 89 15.94 9.44 -2.35
C GLU A 89 14.70 9.56 -1.46
N ILE A 90 13.70 8.71 -1.73
CA ILE A 90 12.51 8.59 -0.90
C ILE A 90 12.67 7.40 0.03
N ASP A 91 12.49 7.62 1.32
CA ASP A 91 12.51 6.59 2.35
C ASP A 91 11.30 6.70 3.28
N TYR A 92 10.97 5.59 3.96
CA TYR A 92 9.89 5.53 4.94
C TYR A 92 10.45 5.12 6.29
N VAL A 93 10.47 6.05 7.24
CA VAL A 93 11.04 5.83 8.57
C VAL A 93 9.97 5.90 9.64
N THR A 94 10.19 5.21 10.76
CA THR A 94 9.30 5.30 11.91
C THR A 94 9.72 6.46 12.81
N SER A 95 8.74 7.26 13.23
CA SER A 95 8.93 8.35 14.18
C SER A 95 8.13 8.09 15.45
N HIS A 96 8.79 8.27 16.59
CA HIS A 96 8.22 8.08 17.92
C HIS A 96 7.95 9.45 18.54
N LEU A 97 6.68 9.82 18.67
CA LEU A 97 6.32 11.13 19.21
C LEU A 97 6.27 11.04 20.73
N THR A 98 7.35 11.48 21.37
CA THR A 98 7.42 11.62 22.84
C THR A 98 6.65 12.86 23.31
N ASN A 99 6.72 13.21 24.60
CA ASN A 99 6.05 14.39 25.19
C ASN A 99 6.32 15.71 24.44
N PHE A 100 7.46 15.80 23.75
CA PHE A 100 7.92 16.99 23.05
C PHE A 100 7.12 17.27 21.76
N GLY A 101 6.42 16.28 21.19
CA GLY A 101 5.54 16.46 20.03
C GLY A 101 6.25 16.62 18.69
N TRP A 102 5.49 17.06 17.68
CA TRP A 102 5.94 17.37 16.32
C TRP A 102 6.46 18.81 16.28
N ASP A 103 7.77 18.98 16.43
CA ASP A 103 8.42 20.29 16.31
C ASP A 103 8.94 20.46 14.88
N GLU A 104 8.50 21.51 14.18
CA GLU A 104 8.93 21.81 12.80
C GLU A 104 10.46 21.85 12.62
N SER A 105 11.20 22.27 13.65
CA SER A 105 12.67 22.38 13.60
C SER A 105 13.38 21.01 13.72
N SER A 106 12.70 19.99 14.24
CA SER A 106 13.24 18.62 14.30
C SER A 106 13.27 17.94 12.93
N PHE A 107 12.54 18.46 11.94
CA PHE A 107 12.20 17.75 10.69
C PHE A 107 12.47 18.54 9.39
N LYS A 108 12.82 19.83 9.50
CA LYS A 108 13.33 20.64 8.38
C LYS A 108 14.85 20.74 8.50
N ARG A 109 15.57 19.79 7.91
CA ARG A 109 17.03 19.82 7.83
C ARG A 109 17.47 20.10 6.41
N SER A 110 18.69 20.60 6.23
CA SER A 110 19.23 20.92 4.90
C SER A 110 19.39 19.69 4.01
N ASP A 111 19.48 18.50 4.60
CA ASP A 111 19.75 17.22 3.95
C ASP A 111 18.50 16.35 3.74
N TYR A 112 17.35 16.70 4.34
CA TYR A 112 16.09 16.02 4.06
C TYR A 112 14.84 16.84 4.39
N THR A 113 13.72 16.47 3.77
CA THR A 113 12.38 16.97 4.11
C THR A 113 11.42 15.82 4.37
N ILE A 114 10.55 15.97 5.38
CA ILE A 114 9.40 15.08 5.55
C ILE A 114 8.21 15.65 4.79
N LYS A 115 7.52 14.79 4.02
CA LYS A 115 6.41 15.20 3.14
C LYS A 115 5.04 14.98 3.76
N ARG A 116 4.87 13.84 4.44
CA ARG A 116 3.59 13.36 4.96
C ARG A 116 3.82 12.22 5.94
N TRP A 117 2.79 11.87 6.70
CA TRP A 117 2.87 10.83 7.72
C TRP A 117 1.58 10.03 7.88
N ILE A 118 1.67 8.81 8.43
CA ILE A 118 0.55 7.91 8.73
C ILE A 118 0.69 7.42 10.16
N TYR A 119 -0.41 7.31 10.92
CA TYR A 119 -0.43 6.56 12.17
C TYR A 119 -0.23 5.06 11.90
N ILE A 120 0.78 4.45 12.52
CA ILE A 120 1.03 3.01 12.37
C ILE A 120 -0.20 2.18 12.80
N ASP A 121 -0.89 2.62 13.84
CA ASP A 121 -2.11 1.95 14.31
C ASP A 121 -3.22 1.94 13.25
N ASN A 122 -3.34 2.97 12.42
CA ASN A 122 -4.35 3.00 11.36
C ASN A 122 -3.99 2.06 10.22
N LEU A 123 -2.69 1.91 9.92
CA LEU A 123 -2.20 0.95 8.93
C LEU A 123 -2.48 -0.50 9.38
N LEU A 124 -2.34 -0.78 10.69
CA LEU A 124 -2.47 -2.14 11.24
C LEU A 124 -3.89 -2.50 11.69
N LYS A 125 -4.76 -1.52 12.01
CA LYS A 125 -6.16 -1.77 12.39
C LYS A 125 -6.96 -2.44 11.28
N GLY A 126 -6.62 -2.19 10.02
CA GLY A 126 -7.23 -2.86 8.87
C GLY A 126 -6.82 -4.34 8.70
N CYS A 127 -5.85 -4.84 9.48
CA CYS A 127 -5.36 -6.22 9.40
C CYS A 127 -5.96 -7.16 10.45
N ASN A 128 -6.88 -6.69 11.30
CA ASN A 128 -7.64 -7.58 12.18
C ASN A 128 -8.76 -8.23 11.35
N HIS A 129 -8.46 -9.41 10.81
CA HIS A 129 -9.48 -10.33 10.33
C HIS A 129 -10.06 -11.05 11.56
N ASP A 130 -11.30 -10.72 11.93
CA ASP A 130 -12.15 -11.59 12.74
C ASP A 130 -12.53 -12.85 11.93
#